data_AF-A0A2H9SH47-F1
#
_entry.id   AF-A0A2H9SH47-F1
#
_cell.length_a   1.000
_cell.length_b   1.000
_cell.length_c   1.000
_cell.angle_alpha   90.00
_cell.angle_beta   90.00
_cell.angle_gamma   90.00
#
_symmetry.space_group_name_H-M   'P 1'
#
loop_
_entity.id
_entity.type
_entity.pdbx_description
1 polymer ?
#
loop_
_entity_poly.entity_id
_entity_poly.type
_entity_poly.pdbx_seq_one_letter_code
_entity_poly.pdbx_strand_id
1 'polypeptide(L)'
;MIKRYGLALLMVMSRFVCAESVVANASALEDYCNAKGGKVTLMKPAHAAETNVSTKFCTFYRDNGYIVIGLSAFASPNPSIAATYMKRLSELKEDSPLMQPGPGNPSYTVCQHLGGIATSYHVSASLNGESDICVFGDGSMVSAWSLIYMANHRKGYDEVKANVRSQPLDMPVP
;
A
#
# COMPACT_ATOMS: atom_id res chain seq x y z
N MET A 1 -4.32 59.76 -47.69
CA MET A 1 -5.25 58.64 -47.38
C MET A 1 -4.81 57.48 -48.26
N ILE A 2 -4.35 56.32 -47.77
CA ILE A 2 -5.07 55.29 -46.99
C ILE A 2 -4.02 54.47 -46.20
N LYS A 3 -4.27 54.24 -44.91
CA LYS A 3 -3.47 53.40 -44.00
C LYS A 3 -3.66 51.91 -44.33
N ARG A 4 -2.58 51.13 -44.37
CA ARG A 4 -2.61 49.66 -44.34
C ARG A 4 -2.21 49.17 -42.94
N TYR A 5 -3.21 48.85 -42.11
CA TYR A 5 -3.12 47.85 -41.05
C TYR A 5 -3.29 46.49 -41.77
N GLY A 6 -2.47 45.45 -41.58
CA GLY A 6 -2.11 44.79 -40.34
C GLY A 6 -2.86 43.46 -40.29
N LEU A 7 -2.18 42.31 -40.34
CA LEU A 7 -2.66 41.06 -39.75
C LEU A 7 -1.49 40.07 -39.64
N ALA A 8 -0.79 40.09 -38.50
CA ALA A 8 0.11 39.01 -38.12
C ALA A 8 -0.74 37.91 -37.46
N LEU A 9 -0.82 36.75 -38.12
CA LEU A 9 -1.54 35.58 -37.65
C LEU A 9 -0.67 34.87 -36.59
N LEU A 10 -0.92 35.12 -35.30
CA LEU A 10 -0.30 34.36 -34.21
C LEU A 10 -0.95 32.97 -34.13
N MET A 11 -0.23 31.93 -34.56
CA MET A 11 -0.59 30.55 -34.25
C MET A 11 -0.16 30.23 -32.83
N VAL A 12 -1.12 30.27 -31.89
CA VAL A 12 -0.94 29.72 -30.55
C VAL A 12 -0.98 28.19 -30.65
N MET A 13 0.20 27.57 -30.63
CA MET A 13 0.34 26.12 -30.47
C MET A 13 -0.04 25.76 -29.03
N SER A 14 -1.34 25.53 -28.80
CA SER A 14 -1.83 24.90 -27.57
C SER A 14 -1.24 23.50 -27.45
N ARG A 15 -0.19 23.35 -26.66
CA ARG A 15 0.26 22.04 -26.19
C ARG A 15 -0.74 21.56 -25.15
N PHE A 16 -1.71 20.76 -25.60
CA PHE A 16 -2.47 19.87 -24.72
C PHE A 16 -1.47 18.91 -24.07
N VAL A 17 -1.05 19.21 -22.84
CA VAL A 17 -0.42 18.24 -21.96
C VAL A 17 -1.55 17.33 -21.49
N CYS A 18 -1.77 16.22 -22.18
CA CYS A 18 -2.58 15.14 -21.65
C CYS A 18 -1.85 14.60 -20.41
N ALA A 19 -2.37 14.93 -19.23
CA ALA A 19 -2.03 14.22 -18.02
C ALA A 19 -2.60 12.80 -18.17
N GLU A 20 -1.78 11.86 -18.63
CA GLU A 20 -2.12 10.44 -18.56
C GLU A 20 -2.21 10.06 -17.08
N SER A 21 -3.43 9.93 -16.58
CA SER A 21 -3.68 9.21 -15.34
C SER A 21 -3.20 7.77 -15.55
N VAL A 22 -1.99 7.45 -15.10
CA VAL A 22 -1.47 6.08 -15.06
C VAL A 22 -2.27 5.33 -13.99
N VAL A 23 -3.46 4.88 -14.37
CA VAL A 23 -4.16 3.81 -13.66
C VAL A 23 -3.32 2.58 -13.96
N ALA A 24 -2.46 2.20 -13.02
CA ALA A 24 -1.61 1.03 -13.19
C ALA A 24 -2.50 -0.17 -13.55
N ASN A 25 -2.24 -0.78 -14.72
CA ASN A 25 -2.99 -1.94 -15.19
C ASN A 25 -2.90 -3.04 -14.12
N ALA A 26 -4.05 -3.57 -13.68
CA ALA A 26 -4.11 -4.58 -12.61
C ALA A 26 -3.18 -5.77 -12.90
N SER A 27 -3.08 -6.20 -14.16
CA SER A 27 -2.14 -7.25 -14.59
C SER A 27 -0.69 -6.87 -14.29
N ALA A 28 -0.28 -5.63 -14.58
CA ALA A 28 1.10 -5.19 -14.37
C ALA A 28 1.48 -5.13 -12.88
N LEU A 29 0.53 -4.84 -11.99
CA LEU A 29 0.75 -4.89 -10.54
C LEU A 29 0.95 -6.33 -10.05
N GLU A 30 0.16 -7.25 -10.57
CA GLU A 30 0.24 -8.69 -10.29
C GLU A 30 1.56 -9.28 -10.82
N ASP A 31 1.94 -8.95 -12.04
CA ASP A 31 3.19 -9.38 -12.67
C ASP A 31 4.40 -8.91 -11.86
N TYR A 32 4.39 -7.65 -11.40
CA TYR A 32 5.45 -7.13 -10.54
C TYR A 32 5.52 -7.87 -9.20
N CYS A 33 4.37 -8.14 -8.57
CA CYS A 33 4.31 -8.95 -7.34
C CYS A 33 5.00 -10.32 -7.54
N ASN A 34 4.63 -11.03 -8.60
CA ASN A 34 5.17 -12.34 -8.91
C ASN A 34 6.67 -12.27 -9.25
N ALA A 35 7.10 -11.28 -10.04
CA ALA A 35 8.50 -11.08 -10.41
C ALA A 35 9.42 -10.78 -9.21
N LYS A 36 8.87 -10.24 -8.12
CA LYS A 36 9.60 -10.02 -6.85
C LYS A 36 9.52 -11.19 -5.89
N GLY A 37 9.05 -12.35 -6.35
CA GLY A 37 8.98 -13.58 -5.57
C GLY A 37 7.85 -13.60 -4.55
N GLY A 38 6.83 -12.76 -4.75
CA GLY A 38 5.55 -12.82 -4.06
C GLY A 38 4.55 -13.67 -4.83
N LYS A 39 3.38 -13.91 -4.21
CA LYS A 39 2.23 -14.57 -4.82
C LYS A 39 1.02 -13.67 -4.67
N VAL A 40 0.32 -13.42 -5.78
CA VAL A 40 -0.97 -12.75 -5.75
C VAL A 40 -2.00 -13.68 -5.11
N THR A 41 -2.64 -13.21 -4.04
CA THR A 41 -3.71 -13.95 -3.35
C THR A 41 -4.96 -13.10 -3.28
N LEU A 42 -6.10 -13.77 -3.44
CA LEU A 42 -7.41 -13.15 -3.32
C LEU A 42 -7.94 -13.44 -1.92
N MET A 43 -8.21 -12.39 -1.14
CA MET A 43 -8.65 -12.50 0.25
C MET A 43 -10.00 -11.81 0.43
N LYS A 44 -10.81 -12.34 1.35
CA LYS A 44 -12.15 -11.79 1.68
C LYS A 44 -12.15 -11.24 3.11
N PRO A 45 -12.80 -10.10 3.39
CA PRO A 45 -12.99 -9.64 4.76
C PRO A 45 -13.74 -10.68 5.58
N ALA A 46 -13.34 -10.91 6.84
CA ALA A 46 -13.89 -11.96 7.69
C ALA A 46 -15.30 -11.65 8.24
N HIS A 47 -15.62 -10.36 8.43
CA HIS A 47 -16.88 -9.92 9.03
C HIS A 47 -17.75 -9.06 8.10
N ALA A 48 -17.51 -9.11 6.79
CA ALA A 48 -18.38 -8.42 5.85
C ALA A 48 -19.68 -9.20 5.64
N ALA A 49 -20.82 -8.57 5.92
CA ALA A 49 -22.15 -9.11 5.62
C ALA A 49 -22.27 -9.35 4.11
N GLU A 50 -22.20 -10.61 3.68
CA GLU A 50 -22.51 -11.12 2.33
C GLU A 50 -21.97 -10.36 1.11
N THR A 51 -20.92 -9.55 1.26
CA THR A 51 -20.31 -8.92 0.09
C THR A 51 -19.33 -9.90 -0.55
N ASN A 52 -19.51 -10.20 -1.84
CA ASN A 52 -18.54 -10.95 -2.63
C ASN A 52 -17.25 -10.14 -2.94
N VAL A 53 -16.99 -9.07 -2.18
CA VAL A 53 -15.86 -8.19 -2.39
C VAL A 53 -14.61 -8.91 -1.90
N SER A 54 -13.73 -9.19 -2.85
CA SER A 54 -12.45 -9.82 -2.60
C SER A 54 -11.35 -8.89 -3.06
N THR A 55 -10.30 -8.77 -2.26
CA THR A 55 -9.17 -7.88 -2.51
C THR A 55 -7.94 -8.70 -2.83
N LYS A 56 -7.18 -8.27 -3.84
CA LYS A 56 -5.91 -8.91 -4.20
C LYS A 56 -4.76 -8.33 -3.39
N PHE A 57 -3.97 -9.21 -2.82
CA PHE A 57 -2.76 -8.88 -2.06
C PHE A 57 -1.55 -9.56 -2.68
N CYS A 58 -0.41 -8.88 -2.62
CA CYS A 58 0.89 -9.50 -2.81
C CYS A 58 1.35 -10.13 -1.50
N THR A 59 1.59 -11.44 -1.53
CA THR A 59 1.95 -12.20 -0.33
C THR A 59 3.31 -12.85 -0.46
N PHE A 60 4.06 -12.92 0.64
CA PHE A 60 5.38 -13.54 0.68
C PHE A 60 5.49 -14.47 1.87
N TYR A 61 6.20 -15.57 1.68
CA TYR A 61 6.63 -16.47 2.74
C TYR A 61 8.14 -16.36 2.88
N ARG A 62 8.61 -15.76 3.97
CA ARG A 62 10.04 -15.50 4.25
C ARG A 62 10.30 -15.68 5.73
N ASP A 63 11.37 -16.38 6.09
CA ASP A 63 11.79 -16.54 7.49
C ASP A 63 10.67 -17.03 8.44
N ASN A 64 9.90 -18.03 8.00
CA ASN A 64 8.67 -18.52 8.68
C ASN A 64 7.61 -17.45 8.96
N GLY A 65 7.74 -16.27 8.35
CA GLY A 65 6.79 -15.18 8.38
C GLY A 65 5.88 -15.16 7.16
N TYR A 66 4.70 -14.56 7.34
CA TYR A 66 3.71 -14.36 6.30
C TYR A 66 3.50 -12.86 6.11
N ILE A 67 3.94 -12.35 4.95
CA ILE A 67 3.91 -10.93 4.61
C ILE A 67 2.73 -10.70 3.68
N VAL A 68 1.89 -9.72 3.97
CA VAL A 68 0.70 -9.39 3.15
C VAL A 68 0.65 -7.90 2.89
N ILE A 69 0.68 -7.51 1.63
CA ILE A 69 0.68 -6.11 1.19
C ILE A 69 -0.31 -5.94 0.04
N GLY A 70 -1.16 -4.91 0.08
CA GLY A 70 -2.06 -4.61 -1.03
C GLY A 70 -1.28 -4.33 -2.31
N LEU A 71 -1.79 -4.76 -3.47
CA LEU A 71 -1.08 -4.59 -4.75
C LEU A 71 -0.78 -3.12 -5.07
N SER A 72 -1.68 -2.20 -4.73
CA SER A 72 -1.45 -0.76 -4.90
C SER A 72 -0.29 -0.26 -4.03
N ALA A 73 -0.19 -0.73 -2.78
CA ALA A 73 0.89 -0.35 -1.86
C ALA A 73 2.23 -1.01 -2.19
N PHE A 74 2.23 -2.21 -2.78
CA PHE A 74 3.48 -2.91 -3.12
C PHE A 74 4.01 -2.58 -4.51
N ALA A 75 3.16 -2.66 -5.54
CA ALA A 75 3.57 -2.73 -6.94
C ALA A 75 3.29 -1.47 -7.77
N SER A 76 2.42 -0.58 -7.28
CA SER A 76 2.14 0.68 -7.98
C SER A 76 3.34 1.62 -7.90
N PRO A 77 3.63 2.44 -8.91
CA PRO A 77 4.58 3.55 -8.75
C PRO A 77 3.98 4.73 -7.96
N ASN A 78 2.65 4.79 -7.82
CA ASN A 78 1.98 5.92 -7.18
C ASN A 78 2.26 5.96 -5.67
N PRO A 79 2.39 7.14 -5.05
CA PRO A 79 2.56 7.25 -3.62
C PRO A 79 1.37 6.67 -2.82
N SER A 80 1.64 6.15 -1.62
CA SER A 80 0.58 5.70 -0.71
C SER A 80 0.95 5.79 0.77
N ILE A 81 -0.07 5.84 1.64
CA ILE A 81 0.10 5.85 3.10
C ILE A 81 0.76 4.56 3.57
N ALA A 82 0.29 3.39 3.12
CA ALA A 82 0.89 2.11 3.45
C ALA A 82 2.37 2.06 3.05
N ALA A 83 2.73 2.52 1.85
CA ALA A 83 4.13 2.56 1.42
C ALA A 83 4.97 3.56 2.22
N THR A 84 4.37 4.66 2.67
CA THR A 84 5.02 5.61 3.57
C THR A 84 5.43 4.91 4.86
N TYR A 85 4.51 4.22 5.53
CA TYR A 85 4.83 3.52 6.76
C TYR A 85 5.77 2.32 6.56
N MET A 86 5.58 1.51 5.51
CA MET A 86 6.52 0.42 5.21
C MET A 86 7.97 0.92 5.03
N LYS A 87 8.16 2.09 4.43
CA LYS A 87 9.49 2.64 4.13
C LYS A 87 10.09 3.49 5.24
N ARG A 88 9.27 4.27 5.93
CA ARG A 88 9.72 5.37 6.81
C ARG A 88 9.37 5.19 8.28
N LEU A 89 8.49 4.24 8.64
CA LEU A 89 8.14 4.04 10.05
C LEU A 89 9.39 3.66 10.85
N SER A 90 9.58 4.37 11.96
CA SER A 90 10.67 4.14 12.90
C SER A 90 10.51 2.78 13.60
N GLU A 91 11.63 2.25 14.11
CA GLU A 91 11.58 1.02 14.91
C GLU A 91 10.60 1.16 16.08
N LEU A 92 9.72 0.18 16.22
CA LEU A 92 8.72 0.10 17.28
C LEU A 92 9.30 -0.65 18.46
N LYS A 93 9.90 0.11 19.38
CA LYS A 93 10.34 -0.38 20.69
C LYS A 93 9.14 -0.78 21.55
N GLU A 94 9.36 -1.62 22.56
CA GLU A 94 8.31 -2.09 23.47
C GLU A 94 7.59 -0.94 24.19
N ASP A 95 8.28 0.16 24.47
CA ASP A 95 7.75 1.36 25.11
C ASP A 95 7.13 2.36 24.12
N SER A 96 7.19 2.10 22.81
CA SER A 96 6.67 2.99 21.77
C SER A 96 5.19 3.30 22.03
N PRO A 97 4.75 4.58 21.96
CA PRO A 97 3.34 4.94 22.04
C PRO A 97 2.45 4.18 21.06
N LEU A 98 3.01 3.76 19.93
CA LEU A 98 2.30 2.96 18.93
C LEU A 98 2.02 1.51 19.41
N MET A 99 2.87 1.01 20.32
CA MET A 99 2.81 -0.34 20.90
C MET A 99 2.14 -0.36 22.29
N GLN A 100 1.95 0.80 22.93
CA GLN A 100 1.29 0.91 24.24
C GLN A 100 -0.10 0.26 24.19
N PRO A 101 -0.53 -0.46 25.25
CA PRO A 101 -1.68 -1.34 25.17
C PRO A 101 -2.98 -0.56 24.93
N GLY A 102 -3.49 -0.66 23.71
CA GLY A 102 -4.93 -0.69 23.46
C GLY A 102 -5.50 -2.03 23.91
N PRO A 103 -6.83 -2.16 24.12
CA PRO A 103 -7.42 -3.45 24.43
C PRO A 103 -7.21 -4.43 23.26
N GLY A 104 -6.42 -5.49 23.46
CA GLY A 104 -6.32 -6.63 22.54
C GLY A 104 -4.99 -6.79 21.80
N ASN A 105 -5.05 -7.10 20.50
CA ASN A 105 -3.94 -7.52 19.65
C ASN A 105 -3.07 -6.30 19.23
N PRO A 106 -1.73 -6.31 19.46
CA PRO A 106 -0.85 -5.18 19.13
C PRO A 106 -0.93 -4.70 17.68
N SER A 107 -1.22 -5.59 16.73
CA SER A 107 -1.38 -5.24 15.32
C SER A 107 -2.54 -4.25 15.10
N TYR A 108 -3.64 -4.41 15.83
CA TYR A 108 -4.80 -3.52 15.78
C TYR A 108 -4.44 -2.15 16.32
N THR A 109 -3.80 -2.13 17.49
CA THR A 109 -3.38 -0.91 18.16
C THR A 109 -2.45 -0.08 17.29
N VAL A 110 -1.42 -0.70 16.71
CA VAL A 110 -0.49 -0.02 15.79
C VAL A 110 -1.26 0.53 14.59
N CYS A 111 -2.14 -0.26 13.96
CA CYS A 111 -2.91 0.23 12.82
C CYS A 111 -3.76 1.46 13.16
N GLN A 112 -4.45 1.43 14.30
CA GLN A 112 -5.30 2.54 14.76
C GLN A 112 -4.49 3.80 15.07
N HIS A 113 -3.34 3.66 15.75
CA HIS A 113 -2.46 4.80 16.05
C HIS A 113 -1.83 5.41 14.79
N LEU A 114 -1.64 4.62 13.73
CA LEU A 114 -1.22 5.10 12.42
C LEU A 114 -2.39 5.68 11.59
N GLY A 115 -3.58 5.85 12.19
CA GLY A 115 -4.75 6.41 11.53
C GLY A 115 -5.43 5.47 10.52
N GLY A 116 -5.11 4.18 10.56
CA GLY A 116 -5.76 3.15 9.74
C GLY A 116 -6.93 2.47 10.44
N ILE A 117 -7.68 1.69 9.68
CA ILE A 117 -8.74 0.80 10.16
C ILE A 117 -8.24 -0.64 10.05
N ALA A 118 -8.18 -1.34 11.19
CA ALA A 118 -7.82 -2.75 11.23
C ALA A 118 -9.03 -3.61 10.81
N THR A 119 -8.84 -4.47 9.80
CA THR A 119 -9.86 -5.37 9.29
C THR A 119 -9.27 -6.77 9.11
N SER A 120 -9.92 -7.79 9.67
CA SER A 120 -9.56 -9.20 9.42
C SER A 120 -9.91 -9.62 7.99
N TYR A 121 -8.97 -10.29 7.32
CA TYR A 121 -9.21 -10.95 6.04
C TYR A 121 -8.90 -12.45 6.15
N HIS A 122 -9.75 -13.29 5.58
CA HIS A 122 -9.46 -14.72 5.44
C HIS A 122 -8.29 -14.94 4.48
N VAL A 123 -7.25 -15.55 4.99
CA VAL A 123 -6.15 -16.13 4.21
C VAL A 123 -6.67 -17.43 3.61
N SER A 124 -6.35 -17.70 2.35
CA SER A 124 -6.87 -18.81 1.52
C SER A 124 -7.27 -20.10 2.27
N ALA A 125 -8.26 -20.83 1.72
CA ALA A 125 -8.83 -22.06 2.28
C ALA A 125 -7.83 -23.15 2.74
N SER A 126 -6.59 -23.16 2.24
CA SER A 126 -5.56 -24.13 2.65
C SER A 126 -4.83 -23.80 3.96
N LEU A 127 -4.96 -22.58 4.49
CA LEU A 127 -4.26 -22.13 5.71
C LEU A 127 -5.19 -21.86 6.90
N ASN A 128 -6.52 -21.93 6.72
CA ASN A 128 -7.54 -21.69 7.76
C ASN A 128 -7.14 -20.59 8.76
N GLY A 129 -6.75 -19.43 8.22
CA GLY A 129 -6.20 -18.33 9.01
C GLY A 129 -6.80 -16.99 8.64
N GLU A 130 -6.68 -16.04 9.54
CA GLU A 130 -7.02 -14.64 9.31
C GLU A 130 -5.75 -13.80 9.34
N SER A 131 -5.75 -12.71 8.57
CA SER A 131 -4.69 -11.69 8.62
C SER A 131 -5.33 -10.35 8.93
N ASP A 132 -4.76 -9.67 9.92
CA ASP A 132 -5.15 -8.30 10.26
C ASP A 132 -4.55 -7.34 9.23
N ILE A 133 -5.40 -6.78 8.39
CA ILE A 133 -5.03 -5.81 7.37
C ILE A 133 -5.35 -4.41 7.87
N CYS A 134 -4.34 -3.54 7.86
CA CYS A 134 -4.51 -2.12 8.07
C CYS A 134 -4.90 -1.46 6.75
N VAL A 135 -6.07 -0.81 6.74
CA VAL A 135 -6.60 -0.05 5.60
C VAL A 135 -6.49 1.44 5.90
N PHE A 136 -5.83 2.19 5.03
CA PHE A 136 -5.65 3.63 5.19
C PHE A 136 -6.65 4.45 4.36
N GLY A 137 -6.76 5.75 4.65
CA GLY A 137 -7.71 6.65 4.00
C GLY A 137 -7.53 6.82 2.48
N ASP A 138 -6.36 6.50 1.95
CA ASP A 138 -6.08 6.46 0.49
C ASP A 138 -6.41 5.10 -0.15
N GLY A 139 -7.01 4.17 0.61
CA GLY A 139 -7.35 2.82 0.20
C GLY A 139 -6.14 1.86 0.09
N SER A 140 -4.93 2.33 0.43
CA SER A 140 -3.76 1.46 0.49
C SER A 140 -3.86 0.52 1.69
N MET A 141 -3.33 -0.70 1.53
CA MET A 141 -3.51 -1.77 2.50
C MET A 141 -2.21 -2.51 2.76
N VAL A 142 -2.00 -2.96 4.00
CA VAL A 142 -0.87 -3.79 4.42
C VAL A 142 -1.22 -4.50 5.71
N SER A 143 -0.74 -5.73 5.90
CA SER A 143 -0.90 -6.41 7.18
C SER A 143 -0.18 -5.63 8.29
N ALA A 144 -0.88 -5.38 9.39
CA ALA A 144 -0.31 -4.61 10.49
C ALA A 144 0.91 -5.33 11.11
N TRP A 145 0.89 -6.66 11.22
CA TRP A 145 2.07 -7.44 11.61
C TRP A 145 3.22 -7.32 10.61
N SER A 146 2.91 -7.29 9.31
CA SER A 146 3.95 -7.07 8.29
C SER A 146 4.64 -5.72 8.47
N LEU A 147 3.85 -4.69 8.77
CA LEU A 147 4.33 -3.33 8.97
C LEU A 147 5.20 -3.22 10.25
N ILE A 148 4.77 -3.83 11.36
CA ILE A 148 5.56 -3.91 12.61
C ILE A 148 6.90 -4.63 12.36
N TYR A 149 6.88 -5.78 11.69
CA TYR A 149 8.09 -6.56 11.45
C TYR A 149 9.04 -5.91 10.43
N MET A 150 8.52 -5.14 9.48
CA MET A 150 9.33 -4.29 8.59
C MET A 150 9.96 -3.11 9.33
N ALA A 151 9.25 -2.51 10.29
CA ALA A 151 9.78 -1.44 11.12
C ALA A 151 10.91 -1.94 12.01
N ASN A 152 10.79 -3.17 12.53
CA ASN A 152 11.76 -3.77 13.47
C ASN A 152 12.83 -4.64 12.78
N HIS A 153 13.06 -4.46 11.48
CA HIS A 153 14.12 -5.13 10.72
C HIS A 153 14.16 -6.66 10.89
N ARG A 154 12.98 -7.30 10.96
CA ARG A 154 12.91 -8.75 11.03
C ARG A 154 13.44 -9.34 9.72
N LYS A 155 14.31 -10.34 9.84
CA LYS A 155 14.89 -11.05 8.69
C LYS A 155 13.80 -11.47 7.69
N GLY A 156 14.06 -11.25 6.40
CA GLY A 156 13.12 -11.52 5.31
C GLY A 156 12.10 -10.41 5.04
N TYR A 157 11.76 -9.55 6.02
CA TYR A 157 10.85 -8.43 5.82
C TYR A 157 11.56 -7.23 5.15
N ASP A 158 12.83 -6.99 5.49
CA ASP A 158 13.64 -5.96 4.85
C ASP A 158 13.84 -6.20 3.35
N GLU A 159 13.99 -7.46 2.93
CA GLU A 159 14.08 -7.83 1.51
C GLU A 159 12.80 -7.47 0.75
N VAL A 160 11.63 -7.70 1.36
CA VAL A 160 10.36 -7.33 0.76
C VAL A 160 10.18 -5.81 0.77
N LYS A 161 10.51 -5.14 1.88
CA LYS A 161 10.51 -3.66 2.01
C LYS A 161 11.34 -2.98 0.94
N ALA A 162 12.53 -3.51 0.63
CA ALA A 162 13.40 -3.00 -0.42
C ALA A 162 12.79 -3.08 -1.84
N ASN A 163 11.82 -3.98 -2.04
CA ASN A 163 11.14 -4.16 -3.32
C ASN A 163 9.79 -3.42 -3.43
N VAL A 164 9.35 -2.72 -2.37
CA VAL A 164 8.15 -1.86 -2.40
C VAL A 164 8.35 -0.75 -3.43
N ARG A 165 7.58 -0.81 -4.51
CA ARG A 165 7.65 0.13 -5.63
C ARG A 165 6.91 1.44 -5.36
N SER A 166 5.83 1.40 -4.59
CA SER A 166 5.04 2.58 -4.25
C SER A 166 5.89 3.59 -3.50
N GLN A 167 5.78 4.86 -3.88
CA GLN A 167 6.54 5.93 -3.26
C GLN A 167 5.96 6.29 -1.88
N PRO A 168 6.78 6.79 -0.94
CA PRO A 168 6.24 7.40 0.26
C PRO A 168 5.56 8.74 -0.10
N LEU A 169 4.49 9.06 0.63
CA LEU A 169 3.90 10.40 0.66
C LEU A 169 4.77 11.35 1.48
N ASP A 170 4.66 12.64 1.20
CA ASP A 170 5.19 13.70 2.04
C ASP A 170 4.23 13.97 3.21
N MET A 171 4.29 13.12 4.23
CA MET A 171 3.51 13.26 5.45
C MET A 171 4.39 13.02 6.70
N PRO A 172 3.97 13.52 7.88
CA PRO A 172 4.59 13.15 9.14
C PRO A 172 4.51 11.64 9.38
N VAL A 173 5.60 11.06 9.88
CA VAL A 173 5.67 9.67 10.30
C VAL A 173 6.10 9.65 11.76
N PRO A 174 5.39 8.93 12.63
CA PRO A 174 5.71 8.84 14.05
C PRO A 174 7.02 8.08 14.34
#